data_AF-A0A3N5RHP3-F1
#
_entry.id   AF-A0A3N5RHP3-F1
#
_cell.length_a   1.000
_cell.length_b   1.000
_cell.length_c   1.000
_cell.angle_alpha   90.00
_cell.angle_beta   90.00
_cell.angle_gamma   90.00
#
_symmetry.space_group_name_H-M   'P 1'
#
loop_
_entity.id
_entity.type
_entity.pdbx_description
1 polymer ?
#
loop_
_entity_poly.entity_id
_entity_poly.type
_entity_poly.pdbx_seq_one_letter_code
_entity_poly.pdbx_strand_id
1 'polypeptide(L)'
;MKGSFMDILKRELAPIPVGAWAEIDAQATRSLKAMLSGRKALDVTGPMGTEFPGVPEGRLTYPAKQPKGGLTYGIRTVHHIVEVRVPFELDINEMDNVVRGAKDVDLSKLEEAARSTALFEEKVIYHGLPEANIRGLKVCAGNECLTIGSKPEQLLEGIAEGVTTFTSRSIDGPYSFIVGPKLWSRMSAHVQGYPVKMQAESILGGPVLLSP
;
A
#
# COMPACT_ATOMS: atom_id res chain seq x y z
N MET A 1 -39.54 -13.30 6.19
CA MET A 1 -38.84 -12.11 6.73
C MET A 1 -37.40 -12.50 7.00
N LYS A 2 -36.46 -12.16 6.09
CA LYS A 2 -35.03 -12.22 6.41
C LYS A 2 -34.75 -10.98 7.25
N GLY A 3 -34.40 -11.17 8.53
CA GLY A 3 -33.87 -10.07 9.34
C GLY A 3 -32.71 -9.46 8.59
N SER A 4 -32.72 -8.13 8.43
CA SER A 4 -31.55 -7.39 7.95
C SER A 4 -30.40 -7.74 8.88
N PHE A 5 -29.47 -8.57 8.42
CA PHE A 5 -28.23 -8.81 9.15
C PHE A 5 -27.48 -7.48 9.15
N MET A 6 -27.47 -6.82 10.31
CA MET A 6 -26.71 -5.61 10.55
C MET A 6 -25.24 -5.92 10.30
N ASP A 7 -24.64 -5.24 9.33
CA ASP A 7 -23.22 -5.37 9.04
C ASP A 7 -22.39 -4.67 10.12
N ILE A 8 -21.13 -5.07 10.30
CA ILE A 8 -20.22 -4.54 11.33
C ILE A 8 -20.02 -3.02 11.22
N LEU A 9 -20.22 -2.46 10.01
CA LEU A 9 -20.10 -1.03 9.72
C LEU A 9 -21.31 -0.20 10.17
N LYS A 10 -22.48 -0.82 10.38
CA LYS A 10 -23.71 -0.19 10.90
C LYS A 10 -24.12 1.12 10.21
N ARG A 11 -23.90 1.23 8.89
CA ARG A 11 -24.14 2.47 8.11
C ARG A 11 -25.60 2.90 8.15
N GLU A 12 -26.52 1.94 8.28
CA GLU A 12 -27.97 2.14 8.36
C GLU A 12 -28.44 2.87 9.63
N LEU A 13 -27.60 2.96 10.66
CA LEU A 13 -27.90 3.71 11.89
C LEU A 13 -27.48 5.18 11.80
N ALA A 14 -26.65 5.54 10.81
CA ALA A 14 -26.17 6.90 10.66
C ALA A 14 -27.28 7.79 10.08
N PRO A 15 -27.49 9.00 10.62
CA PRO A 15 -28.44 9.98 10.08
C PRO A 15 -27.86 10.67 8.85
N ILE A 16 -27.50 9.89 7.81
CA ILE A 16 -26.87 10.38 6.58
C ILE A 16 -27.74 9.94 5.39
N PRO A 17 -28.15 10.86 4.50
CA PRO A 17 -28.89 10.50 3.31
C PRO A 17 -28.13 9.53 2.39
N VAL A 18 -28.83 8.65 1.68
CA VAL A 18 -28.22 7.67 0.77
C VAL A 18 -27.35 8.34 -0.30
N GLY A 19 -27.76 9.50 -0.82
CA GLY A 19 -26.97 10.28 -1.78
C GLY A 19 -25.66 10.80 -1.20
N ALA A 20 -25.66 11.22 0.07
CA ALA A 20 -24.46 11.67 0.77
C ALA A 20 -23.47 10.52 1.02
N TRP A 21 -23.98 9.33 1.34
CA TRP A 21 -23.13 8.13 1.46
C TRP A 21 -22.38 7.79 0.17
N ALA A 22 -23.02 7.96 -0.99
CA ALA A 22 -22.36 7.73 -2.28
C ALA A 22 -21.23 8.74 -2.53
N GLU A 23 -21.42 10.01 -2.15
CA GLU A 23 -20.37 11.03 -2.27
C GLU A 23 -19.20 10.76 -1.32
N ILE A 24 -19.48 10.38 -0.07
CA ILE A 24 -18.47 9.98 0.91
C ILE A 24 -17.64 8.81 0.36
N ASP A 25 -18.27 7.73 -0.10
CA ASP A 25 -17.57 6.55 -0.63
C ASP A 25 -16.72 6.90 -1.86
N ALA A 26 -17.25 7.75 -2.75
CA ALA A 26 -16.54 8.19 -3.94
C ALA A 26 -15.31 9.03 -3.58
N GLN A 27 -15.44 10.00 -2.67
CA GLN A 27 -14.33 10.85 -2.25
C GLN A 27 -13.27 10.06 -1.48
N ALA A 28 -13.66 9.17 -0.57
CA ALA A 28 -12.73 8.28 0.12
C ALA A 28 -11.95 7.41 -0.88
N THR A 29 -12.64 6.84 -1.87
CA THR A 29 -12.01 6.02 -2.92
C THR A 29 -11.00 6.83 -3.74
N ARG A 30 -11.34 8.07 -4.13
CA ARG A 30 -10.44 8.97 -4.86
C ARG A 30 -9.17 9.26 -4.03
N SER A 31 -9.34 9.63 -2.77
CA SER A 31 -8.24 9.96 -1.85
C SER A 31 -7.32 8.78 -1.59
N LEU A 32 -7.86 7.58 -1.38
CA LEU A 32 -7.07 6.36 -1.21
C LEU A 32 -6.28 6.01 -2.48
N LYS A 33 -6.93 5.97 -3.64
CA LYS A 33 -6.29 5.61 -4.93
C LYS A 33 -5.18 6.58 -5.34
N ALA A 34 -5.29 7.84 -4.94
CA ALA A 34 -4.27 8.86 -5.21
C ALA A 34 -2.94 8.54 -4.50
N MET A 35 -2.99 7.91 -3.33
CA MET A 35 -1.83 7.71 -2.45
C MET A 35 -1.27 6.27 -2.47
N LEU A 36 -2.11 5.26 -2.73
CA LEU A 36 -1.71 3.85 -2.72
C LEU A 36 -0.87 3.49 -3.95
N SER A 37 0.46 3.53 -3.81
CA SER A 37 1.40 3.15 -4.85
C SER A 37 1.73 1.66 -4.80
N GLY A 38 1.78 1.05 -3.61
CA GLY A 38 2.08 -0.36 -3.43
C GLY A 38 1.10 -1.28 -4.16
N ARG A 39 -0.20 -0.97 -4.11
CA ARG A 39 -1.25 -1.72 -4.82
C ARG A 39 -1.16 -1.65 -6.35
N LYS A 40 -0.35 -0.75 -6.91
CA LYS A 40 -0.10 -0.65 -8.36
C LYS A 40 1.06 -1.54 -8.80
N ALA A 41 1.92 -1.95 -7.88
CA ALA A 41 3.12 -2.76 -8.12
C ALA A 41 3.02 -4.19 -7.57
N LEU A 42 2.11 -4.42 -6.61
CA LEU A 42 1.97 -5.68 -5.89
C LEU A 42 0.63 -6.34 -6.20
N ASP A 43 0.62 -7.66 -6.16
CA ASP A 43 -0.60 -8.45 -6.25
C ASP A 43 -1.47 -8.24 -5.01
N VAL A 44 -2.77 -8.05 -5.24
CA VAL A 44 -3.77 -7.89 -4.17
C VAL A 44 -4.68 -9.11 -4.21
N THR A 45 -4.64 -9.92 -3.14
CA THR A 45 -5.52 -11.09 -2.97
C THR A 45 -6.58 -10.80 -1.91
N GLY A 46 -7.85 -11.08 -2.22
CA GLY A 46 -8.97 -10.90 -1.30
C GLY A 46 -10.19 -10.28 -1.97
N PRO A 47 -11.20 -9.83 -1.19
CA PRO A 47 -11.25 -9.80 0.28
C PRO A 47 -11.47 -11.18 0.92
N MET A 48 -10.80 -11.44 2.05
CA MET A 48 -10.89 -12.73 2.77
C MET A 48 -11.98 -12.77 3.87
N GLY A 49 -12.59 -11.63 4.18
CA GLY A 49 -13.59 -11.50 5.25
C GLY A 49 -12.99 -11.18 6.62
N THR A 50 -13.88 -10.81 7.57
CA THR A 50 -13.51 -10.37 8.93
C THR A 50 -12.98 -11.49 9.81
N GLU A 51 -13.34 -12.73 9.52
CA GLU A 51 -12.94 -13.91 10.29
C GLU A 51 -11.55 -14.44 9.91
N PHE A 52 -10.87 -13.82 8.95
CA PHE A 52 -9.56 -14.28 8.45
C PHE A 52 -8.42 -13.74 9.32
N PRO A 53 -7.73 -14.58 10.12
CA PRO A 53 -6.81 -14.10 11.15
C PRO A 53 -5.39 -13.82 10.62
N GLY A 54 -5.02 -14.37 9.47
CA GLY A 54 -3.65 -14.26 8.95
C GLY A 54 -3.31 -15.25 7.84
N VAL A 55 -2.20 -14.96 7.16
CA VAL A 55 -1.65 -15.78 6.08
C VAL A 55 -0.57 -16.71 6.65
N PRO A 56 -0.70 -18.05 6.53
CA PRO A 56 0.32 -18.97 7.01
C PRO A 56 1.54 -18.97 6.08
N GLU A 57 2.75 -18.96 6.65
CA GLU A 57 4.01 -19.04 5.86
C GLU A 57 4.31 -20.48 5.42
N GLY A 58 3.59 -21.47 5.95
CA GLY A 58 3.85 -22.89 5.71
C GLY A 58 5.10 -23.42 6.43
N ARG A 59 5.67 -22.65 7.36
CA ARG A 59 6.87 -23.01 8.14
C ARG A 59 6.59 -23.13 9.63
N LEU A 60 7.47 -23.86 10.33
CA LEU A 60 7.47 -23.98 11.78
C LEU A 60 8.67 -23.27 12.38
N THR A 61 8.44 -22.54 13.47
CA THR A 61 9.47 -22.02 14.36
C THR A 61 9.55 -22.90 15.61
N TYR A 62 10.74 -23.42 15.91
CA TYR A 62 10.97 -24.25 17.08
C TYR A 62 11.51 -23.40 18.23
N PRO A 63 10.85 -23.38 19.40
CA PRO A 63 11.37 -22.64 20.54
C PRO A 63 12.74 -23.14 20.98
N ALA A 64 13.63 -22.20 21.34
CA ALA A 64 15.01 -22.51 21.72
C ALA A 64 15.14 -23.37 22.99
N LYS A 65 14.15 -23.31 23.88
CA LYS A 65 14.07 -24.15 25.08
C LYS A 65 12.89 -25.10 24.93
N GLN A 66 13.17 -26.40 24.89
CA GLN A 66 12.15 -27.45 24.83
C GLN A 66 12.23 -28.36 26.07
N PRO A 67 11.12 -29.01 26.45
CA PRO A 67 11.12 -29.98 27.52
C PRO A 67 12.19 -31.07 27.32
N LYS A 68 12.92 -31.41 28.39
CA LYS A 68 13.84 -32.54 28.37
C LYS A 68 13.02 -33.85 28.38
N GLY A 69 13.41 -34.83 27.56
CA GLY A 69 12.72 -36.13 27.50
C GLY A 69 12.16 -36.52 26.13
N GLY A 70 12.68 -35.94 25.03
CA GLY A 70 12.34 -36.35 23.66
C GLY A 70 11.06 -35.75 23.08
N LEU A 71 10.27 -35.01 23.86
CA LEU A 71 9.14 -34.23 23.36
C LEU A 71 9.63 -32.97 22.66
N THR A 72 9.27 -32.81 21.38
CA THR A 72 9.53 -31.59 20.61
C THR A 72 8.25 -31.01 20.04
N TYR A 73 8.20 -29.68 19.90
CA TYR A 73 7.06 -28.99 19.27
C TYR A 73 7.54 -27.80 18.45
N GLY A 74 6.78 -27.49 17.39
CA GLY A 74 6.98 -26.35 16.51
C GLY A 74 5.74 -25.48 16.46
N ILE A 75 5.92 -24.17 16.31
CA ILE A 75 4.86 -23.17 16.23
C ILE A 75 4.74 -22.74 14.77
N ARG A 76 3.54 -22.77 14.19
CA ARG A 76 3.31 -22.30 12.83
C ARG A 76 3.58 -20.80 12.73
N THR A 77 4.40 -20.40 11.77
CA THR A 77 4.61 -18.98 11.48
C THR A 77 3.46 -18.46 10.63
N VAL A 78 2.86 -17.35 11.09
CA VAL A 78 1.71 -16.70 10.46
C VAL A 78 2.00 -15.20 10.35
N HIS A 79 1.61 -14.59 9.24
CA HIS A 79 1.51 -13.14 9.09
C HIS A 79 0.11 -12.71 9.49
N HIS A 80 -0.01 -11.93 10.56
CA HIS A 80 -1.31 -11.54 11.11
C HIS A 80 -1.96 -10.45 10.25
N ILE A 81 -3.28 -10.51 10.07
CA ILE A 81 -4.02 -9.38 9.48
C ILE A 81 -4.08 -8.24 10.50
N VAL A 82 -3.87 -7.02 10.01
CA VAL A 82 -3.91 -5.80 10.81
C VAL A 82 -5.22 -5.08 10.53
N GLU A 83 -6.06 -4.91 11.55
CA GLU A 83 -7.25 -4.09 11.47
C GLU A 83 -6.91 -2.63 11.74
N VAL A 84 -7.30 -1.73 10.83
CA VAL A 84 -7.03 -0.29 10.93
C VAL A 84 -8.35 0.46 11.03
N ARG A 85 -8.45 1.39 11.99
CA ARG A 85 -9.61 2.27 12.16
C ARG A 85 -9.14 3.70 12.33
N VAL A 86 -9.63 4.59 11.48
CA VAL A 86 -9.37 6.03 11.57
C VAL A 86 -10.71 6.75 11.72
N PRO A 87 -11.05 7.26 12.91
CA PRO A 87 -12.28 8.01 13.11
C PRO A 87 -12.18 9.40 12.47
N PHE A 88 -13.31 9.92 11.99
CA PHE A 88 -13.46 11.27 11.49
C PHE A 88 -14.89 11.75 11.75
N GLU A 89 -15.09 13.07 11.64
CA GLU A 89 -16.37 13.74 11.91
C GLU A 89 -16.78 14.54 10.68
N LEU A 90 -18.09 14.60 10.41
CA LEU A 90 -18.70 15.36 9.33
C LEU A 90 -19.92 16.13 9.89
N ASP A 91 -20.20 17.30 9.32
CA ASP A 91 -21.40 18.07 9.66
C ASP A 91 -22.64 17.50 8.96
N ILE A 92 -23.70 17.23 9.73
CA ILE A 92 -24.92 16.60 9.21
C ILE A 92 -25.67 17.54 8.25
N ASN A 93 -25.73 18.86 8.55
CA ASN A 93 -26.42 19.81 7.69
C ASN A 93 -25.72 19.93 6.34
N GLU A 94 -24.40 19.80 6.36
CA GLU A 94 -23.58 19.78 5.15
C GLU A 94 -23.81 18.51 4.32
N MET A 95 -23.98 17.35 4.97
CA MET A 95 -24.37 16.13 4.26
C MET A 95 -25.77 16.22 3.65
N ASP A 96 -26.71 16.92 4.30
CA ASP A 96 -28.04 17.16 3.74
C ASP A 96 -28.00 18.05 2.48
N ASN A 97 -26.99 18.93 2.35
CA ASN A 97 -26.81 19.77 1.16
C ASN A 97 -26.54 18.94 -0.10
N VAL A 98 -25.99 17.72 0.03
CA VAL A 98 -25.82 16.79 -1.10
C VAL A 98 -27.17 16.50 -1.78
N VAL A 99 -28.22 16.26 -0.99
CA VAL A 99 -29.57 15.99 -1.51
C VAL A 99 -30.17 17.22 -2.19
N ARG A 100 -29.77 18.41 -1.74
CA ARG A 100 -30.15 19.70 -2.36
C ARG A 100 -29.37 20.00 -3.65
N GLY A 101 -28.40 19.15 -4.02
CA GLY A 101 -27.61 19.28 -5.24
C GLY A 101 -26.31 20.09 -5.08
N ALA A 102 -25.88 20.35 -3.84
CA ALA A 102 -24.57 20.96 -3.58
C ALA A 102 -23.43 20.05 -4.11
N LYS A 103 -22.38 20.67 -4.63
CA LYS A 103 -21.23 19.97 -5.24
C LYS A 103 -19.91 20.23 -4.52
N ASP A 104 -19.94 21.13 -3.55
CA ASP A 104 -18.82 21.71 -2.81
C ASP A 104 -18.89 21.36 -1.31
N VAL A 105 -19.55 20.24 -1.00
CA VAL A 105 -19.74 19.72 0.35
C VAL A 105 -18.39 19.47 1.03
N ASP A 106 -18.20 19.99 2.24
CA ASP A 106 -16.95 19.82 2.97
C ASP A 106 -16.73 18.37 3.43
N LEU A 107 -15.76 17.70 2.79
CA LEU A 107 -15.31 16.35 3.11
C LEU A 107 -13.83 16.30 3.53
N SER A 108 -13.25 17.45 3.92
CA SER A 108 -11.83 17.56 4.28
C SER A 108 -11.40 16.56 5.36
N LYS A 109 -12.23 16.32 6.38
CA LYS A 109 -11.96 15.34 7.46
C LYS A 109 -11.94 13.89 6.99
N LEU A 110 -12.78 13.56 6.02
CA LEU A 110 -12.75 12.26 5.36
C LEU A 110 -11.46 12.09 4.55
N GLU A 111 -11.03 13.12 3.83
CA GLU A 111 -9.79 13.10 3.06
C GLU A 111 -8.55 12.94 3.96
N GLU A 112 -8.50 13.64 5.09
CA GLU A 112 -7.45 13.50 6.11
C GLU A 112 -7.38 12.05 6.63
N ALA A 113 -8.53 11.46 6.96
CA ALA A 113 -8.61 10.08 7.45
C ALA A 113 -8.20 9.05 6.39
N ALA A 114 -8.66 9.22 5.14
CA ALA A 114 -8.28 8.39 4.01
C ALA A 114 -6.78 8.47 3.73
N ARG A 115 -6.20 9.69 3.78
CA ARG A 115 -4.76 9.91 3.61
C ARG A 115 -3.96 9.21 4.70
N SER A 116 -4.36 9.35 5.97
CA SER A 116 -3.70 8.68 7.09
C SER A 116 -3.70 7.16 6.92
N THR A 117 -4.84 6.60 6.50
CA THR A 117 -5.00 5.17 6.21
C THR A 117 -4.08 4.71 5.08
N ALA A 118 -4.04 5.43 3.96
CA ALA A 118 -3.18 5.10 2.84
C ALA A 118 -1.68 5.19 3.21
N LEU A 119 -1.27 6.23 3.93
CA LEU A 119 0.12 6.38 4.37
C LEU A 119 0.53 5.27 5.34
N PHE A 120 -0.37 4.81 6.20
CA PHE A 120 -0.13 3.67 7.06
C PHE A 120 0.13 2.41 6.22
N GLU A 121 -0.72 2.11 5.24
CA GLU A 121 -0.55 0.96 4.35
C GLU A 121 0.78 1.01 3.58
N GLU A 122 1.10 2.14 2.94
CA GLU A 122 2.36 2.35 2.22
C GLU A 122 3.57 2.12 3.15
N LYS A 123 3.52 2.67 4.36
CA LYS A 123 4.59 2.50 5.36
C LYS A 123 4.77 1.04 5.74
N VAL A 124 3.68 0.31 5.98
CA VAL A 124 3.75 -1.13 6.32
C VAL A 124 4.33 -1.94 5.16
N ILE A 125 3.94 -1.65 3.91
CA ILE A 125 4.46 -2.33 2.72
C ILE A 125 5.97 -2.09 2.56
N TYR A 126 6.43 -0.85 2.63
CA TYR A 126 7.83 -0.53 2.34
C TYR A 126 8.75 -0.75 3.54
N HIS A 127 8.31 -0.41 4.74
CA HIS A 127 9.15 -0.45 5.95
C HIS A 127 8.87 -1.63 6.88
N GLY A 128 7.73 -2.30 6.69
CA GLY A 128 7.29 -3.42 7.53
C GLY A 128 6.53 -2.96 8.78
N LEU A 129 5.99 -3.95 9.48
CA LEU A 129 5.36 -3.84 10.78
C LEU A 129 5.77 -5.07 11.62
N PRO A 130 6.89 -4.99 12.35
CA PRO A 130 7.43 -6.13 13.10
C PRO A 130 6.44 -6.76 14.08
N GLU A 131 5.57 -5.95 14.70
CA GLU A 131 4.55 -6.39 15.65
C GLU A 131 3.53 -7.35 15.02
N ALA A 132 3.29 -7.22 13.71
CA ALA A 132 2.41 -8.09 12.93
C ALA A 132 3.17 -9.16 12.14
N ASN A 133 4.48 -9.32 12.41
CA ASN A 133 5.38 -10.18 11.64
C ASN A 133 5.43 -9.79 10.15
N ILE A 134 5.25 -8.52 9.80
CA ILE A 134 5.32 -8.05 8.41
C ILE A 134 6.70 -7.45 8.15
N ARG A 135 7.45 -8.05 7.23
CA ARG A 135 8.72 -7.51 6.76
C ARG A 135 8.48 -6.63 5.54
N GLY A 136 8.99 -5.41 5.56
CA GLY A 136 8.85 -4.47 4.45
C GLY A 136 9.74 -4.79 3.25
N LEU A 137 9.45 -4.15 2.12
CA LEU A 137 10.21 -4.28 0.88
C LEU A 137 11.57 -3.56 0.89
N LYS A 138 11.74 -2.55 1.76
CA LYS A 138 12.99 -1.78 1.90
C LYS A 138 14.02 -2.59 2.69
N VAL A 139 14.45 -3.68 2.09
CA VAL A 139 15.42 -4.62 2.63
C VAL A 139 16.41 -4.93 1.53
N CYS A 140 17.70 -4.89 1.86
CA CYS A 140 18.74 -5.28 0.92
C CYS A 140 18.81 -6.80 0.81
N ALA A 141 19.09 -7.31 -0.39
CA ALA A 141 19.28 -8.73 -0.61
C ALA A 141 20.64 -9.14 -0.03
N GLY A 142 20.65 -9.57 1.23
CA GLY A 142 21.89 -9.84 1.96
C GLY A 142 22.62 -8.53 2.31
N ASN A 143 23.87 -8.40 1.86
CA ASN A 143 24.70 -7.21 2.08
C ASN A 143 24.71 -6.23 0.88
N GLU A 144 23.99 -6.56 -0.19
CA GLU A 144 24.02 -5.78 -1.43
C GLU A 144 22.80 -4.84 -1.50
N CYS A 145 23.06 -3.55 -1.29
CA CYS A 145 22.11 -2.49 -1.59
C CYS A 145 22.63 -1.74 -2.82
N LEU A 146 21.83 -1.67 -3.88
CA LEU A 146 22.14 -0.78 -5.00
C LEU A 146 22.00 0.67 -4.53
N THR A 147 22.98 1.49 -4.90
CA THR A 147 22.97 2.92 -4.60
C THR A 147 22.71 3.69 -5.86
N ILE A 148 21.92 4.75 -5.74
CA ILE A 148 21.57 5.61 -6.86
C ILE A 148 22.32 6.92 -6.69
N GLY A 149 23.01 7.35 -7.74
CA GLY A 149 23.72 8.62 -7.76
C GLY A 149 22.79 9.84 -7.70
N SER A 150 23.38 11.02 -7.53
CA SER A 150 22.62 12.28 -7.41
C SER A 150 22.21 12.88 -8.76
N LYS A 151 22.90 12.50 -9.84
CA LYS A 151 22.68 13.02 -11.19
C LYS A 151 21.66 12.18 -11.98
N PRO A 152 20.92 12.78 -12.92
CA PRO A 152 19.98 12.06 -13.78
C PRO A 152 20.58 10.89 -14.56
N GLU A 153 21.81 11.01 -15.06
CA GLU A 153 22.50 9.95 -15.80
C GLU A 153 22.80 8.76 -14.88
N GLN A 154 23.27 9.05 -13.67
CA GLN A 154 23.56 8.03 -12.65
C GLN A 154 22.30 7.32 -12.15
N LEU A 155 21.14 7.96 -12.25
CA LEU A 155 19.85 7.33 -11.97
C LEU A 155 19.55 6.23 -12.99
N LEU A 156 19.74 6.51 -14.29
CA LEU A 156 19.50 5.53 -15.35
C LEU A 156 20.50 4.38 -15.29
N GLU A 157 21.77 4.67 -15.00
CA GLU A 157 22.80 3.65 -14.76
C GLU A 157 22.41 2.72 -13.60
N GLY A 158 21.99 3.27 -12.46
CA GLY A 158 21.56 2.48 -11.31
C GLY A 158 20.30 1.64 -11.59
N ILE A 159 19.37 2.13 -12.41
CA ILE A 159 18.19 1.36 -12.85
C ILE A 159 18.62 0.20 -13.75
N ALA A 160 19.50 0.45 -14.72
CA ALA A 160 20.01 -0.60 -15.61
C ALA A 160 20.82 -1.67 -14.85
N GLU A 161 21.60 -1.27 -13.86
CA GLU A 161 22.31 -2.18 -12.95
C GLU A 161 21.32 -3.05 -12.16
N GLY A 162 20.23 -2.46 -11.66
CA GLY A 162 19.15 -3.18 -10.99
C GLY A 162 18.49 -4.24 -11.87
N VAL A 163 18.12 -3.88 -13.10
CA VAL A 163 17.55 -4.81 -14.09
C VAL A 163 18.53 -5.93 -14.44
N THR A 164 19.82 -5.61 -14.61
CA THR A 164 20.87 -6.60 -14.87
C THR A 164 21.02 -7.56 -13.68
N THR A 165 20.93 -7.05 -12.46
CA THR A 165 20.99 -7.86 -11.24
C THR A 165 19.80 -8.82 -11.14
N PHE A 166 18.58 -8.36 -11.46
CA PHE A 166 17.41 -9.23 -11.52
C PHE A 166 17.52 -10.30 -12.60
N THR A 167 17.96 -9.91 -13.79
CA THR A 167 18.15 -10.83 -14.93
C THR A 167 19.21 -11.90 -14.61
N SER A 168 20.33 -11.52 -13.98
CA SER A 168 21.37 -12.48 -13.57
C SER A 168 20.89 -13.48 -12.51
N ARG A 169 19.83 -13.13 -11.77
CA ARG A 169 19.13 -13.99 -10.80
C ARG A 169 17.91 -14.69 -11.40
N SER A 170 17.73 -14.65 -12.72
CA SER A 170 16.61 -15.27 -13.45
C SER A 170 15.22 -14.77 -13.01
N ILE A 171 15.15 -13.51 -12.57
CA ILE A 171 13.87 -12.82 -12.31
C ILE A 171 13.49 -12.14 -13.62
N ASP A 172 12.29 -12.42 -14.12
CA ASP A 172 11.78 -11.84 -15.36
C ASP A 172 10.96 -10.57 -15.08
N GLY A 173 10.86 -9.70 -16.10
CA GLY A 173 10.06 -8.48 -16.06
C GLY A 173 8.59 -8.72 -16.39
N PRO A 174 7.79 -7.63 -16.50
CA PRO A 174 8.19 -6.23 -16.44
C PRO A 174 8.57 -5.78 -15.02
N TYR A 175 9.51 -4.84 -14.91
CA TYR A 175 9.94 -4.28 -13.63
C TYR A 175 9.21 -2.98 -13.32
N SER A 176 8.86 -2.78 -12.04
CA SER A 176 8.30 -1.50 -11.57
C SER A 176 9.31 -0.77 -10.70
N PHE A 177 9.43 0.54 -10.87
CA PHE A 177 10.31 1.37 -10.06
C PHE A 177 9.51 2.37 -9.23
N ILE A 178 9.54 2.18 -7.92
CA ILE A 178 8.78 2.99 -6.96
C ILE A 178 9.71 4.03 -6.36
N VAL A 179 9.33 5.31 -6.44
CA VAL A 179 10.15 6.44 -6.00
C VAL A 179 9.39 7.39 -5.11
N GLY A 180 10.09 7.98 -4.15
CA GLY A 180 9.56 9.08 -3.36
C GLY A 180 9.58 10.42 -4.11
N PRO A 181 8.94 11.48 -3.56
CA PRO A 181 8.74 12.76 -4.26
C PRO A 181 10.03 13.45 -4.70
N LYS A 182 11.12 13.30 -3.93
CA LYS A 182 12.43 13.89 -4.25
C LYS A 182 13.05 13.28 -5.51
N LEU A 183 12.98 11.96 -5.68
CA LEU A 183 13.48 11.28 -6.88
C LEU A 183 12.53 11.51 -8.06
N TRP A 184 11.22 11.46 -7.82
CA TRP A 184 10.22 11.74 -8.84
C TRP A 184 10.43 13.11 -9.50
N SER A 185 10.64 14.16 -8.71
CA SER A 185 10.94 15.50 -9.23
C SER A 185 12.21 15.54 -10.09
N ARG A 186 13.24 14.76 -9.73
CA ARG A 186 14.47 14.65 -10.53
C ARG A 186 14.25 13.92 -11.85
N MET A 187 13.32 12.97 -11.90
CA MET A 187 12.98 12.24 -13.13
C MET A 187 12.25 13.09 -14.17
N SER A 188 11.78 14.28 -13.79
CA SER A 188 11.28 15.31 -14.71
C SER A 188 12.40 16.02 -15.49
N ALA A 189 13.67 15.82 -15.11
CA ALA A 189 14.81 16.34 -15.86
C ALA A 189 14.92 15.66 -17.23
N HIS A 190 15.59 16.35 -18.15
CA HIS A 190 15.89 15.83 -19.49
C HIS A 190 17.37 15.48 -19.57
N VAL A 191 17.66 14.28 -20.06
CA VAL A 191 19.02 13.84 -20.40
C VAL A 191 19.03 13.62 -21.91
N GLN A 192 19.98 14.27 -22.60
CA GLN A 192 20.10 14.20 -24.06
C GLN A 192 18.79 14.54 -24.82
N GLY A 193 17.98 15.44 -24.26
CA GLY A 193 16.72 15.90 -24.87
C GLY A 193 15.51 14.99 -24.64
N TYR A 194 15.64 13.89 -23.90
CA TYR A 194 14.53 12.97 -23.62
C TYR A 194 14.26 12.85 -22.11
N PRO A 195 12.99 12.82 -21.66
CA PRO A 195 12.65 12.76 -20.23
C PRO A 195 13.23 11.52 -19.55
N VAL A 196 13.92 11.70 -18.42
CA VAL A 196 14.55 10.60 -17.67
C VAL A 196 13.54 9.52 -17.29
N LYS A 197 12.31 9.93 -16.92
CA LYS A 197 11.22 9.00 -16.63
C LYS A 197 10.95 8.03 -17.77
N MET A 198 10.83 8.52 -19.01
CA MET A 198 10.52 7.66 -20.16
C MET A 198 11.69 6.72 -20.50
N GLN A 199 12.94 7.17 -20.32
CA GLN A 199 14.11 6.28 -20.48
C GLN A 199 14.08 5.16 -19.43
N ALA A 200 13.79 5.51 -18.18
CA ALA A 200 13.65 4.55 -17.10
C ALA A 200 12.57 3.51 -17.39
N GLU A 201 11.37 3.95 -17.80
CA GLU A 201 10.26 3.04 -18.16
C GLU A 201 10.63 2.12 -19.34
N SER A 202 11.38 2.62 -20.32
CA SER A 202 11.90 1.82 -21.44
C SER A 202 12.88 0.72 -20.97
N ILE A 203 13.79 1.07 -20.06
CA ILE A 203 14.77 0.10 -19.48
C ILE A 203 14.06 -0.95 -18.61
N LEU A 204 13.06 -0.53 -17.84
CA LEU A 204 12.31 -1.39 -16.91
C LEU A 204 11.29 -2.30 -17.62
N GLY A 205 10.79 -1.89 -18.79
CA GLY A 205 9.64 -2.51 -19.45
C GLY A 205 8.32 -2.33 -18.69
N GLY A 206 8.31 -1.53 -17.61
CA GLY A 206 7.19 -1.30 -16.72
C GLY A 206 7.18 0.12 -16.14
N PRO A 207 6.20 0.43 -15.26
CA PRO A 207 5.93 1.81 -14.85
C PRO A 207 6.90 2.32 -13.78
N VAL A 208 7.13 3.63 -13.80
CA VAL A 208 7.68 4.36 -12.64
C VAL A 208 6.50 4.91 -11.82
N LEU A 209 6.47 4.55 -10.53
CA LEU A 209 5.37 4.87 -9.62
C LEU A 209 5.83 5.84 -8.53
N LEU A 210 5.03 6.88 -8.28
CA LEU A 210 5.23 7.80 -7.16
C LEU A 210 4.61 7.20 -5.89
N SER A 211 5.44 6.98 -4.87
CA SER A 211 5.01 6.81 -3.49
C SER A 211 5.07 8.19 -2.81
N PRO A 212 3.96 8.66 -2.20
CA PRO A 212 3.94 9.95 -1.50
C PRO A 212 4.83 9.99 -0.26
#